data_AF-A0AA89ALE7-F1
#
_entry.id   AF-A0AA89ALE7-F1
#
_cell.length_a   1.000
_cell.length_b   1.000
_cell.length_c   1.000
_cell.angle_alpha   90.00
_cell.angle_beta   90.00
_cell.angle_gamma   90.00
#
_symmetry.space_group_name_H-M   'P 1'
#
loop_
_entity.id
_entity.type
_entity.pdbx_description
1 polymer ?
#
loop_
_entity_poly.entity_id
_entity_poly.type
_entity_poly.pdbx_seq_one_letter_code
_entity_poly.pdbx_strand_id
1 'polypeptide(L)'
;MVAEDEIGRAARYSGIYARSSGEADLLLSYGHKEDLKALRAHVSRSCQGLLMSATISADVEILNKLFLHNPYVLTLSEVGDALDDIIPKNVQQFWISCVARDKLVHILALLKLELVQKKVLIFTNTIDMSYRLRLFFEQFGIKSALLNAELPQNSRLHILE
;
A
#
# COMPACT_ATOMS: atom_id res chain seq x y z
N MET A 1 -14.40 10.44 7.45
CA MET A 1 -15.08 11.56 8.13
C MET A 1 -15.16 11.35 9.64
N VAL A 2 -15.67 10.23 10.16
CA VAL A 2 -15.73 9.98 11.63
C VAL A 2 -14.34 9.82 12.26
N ALA A 3 -13.44 9.06 11.61
CA ALA A 3 -12.07 8.87 12.11
C ALA A 3 -11.22 10.17 12.10
N GLU A 4 -11.42 11.05 11.12
CA GLU A 4 -10.71 12.34 11.06
C GLU A 4 -11.15 13.30 12.18
N ASP A 5 -12.42 13.24 12.58
CA ASP A 5 -12.98 14.11 13.62
C ASP A 5 -12.53 13.70 15.03
N GLU A 6 -12.37 12.40 15.28
CA GLU A 6 -11.78 11.88 16.53
C GLU A 6 -10.27 12.17 16.62
N ILE A 7 -9.54 12.01 15.53
CA ILE A 7 -8.11 12.38 15.44
C ILE A 7 -7.95 13.90 15.64
N GLY A 8 -8.83 14.71 15.06
CA GLY A 8 -8.84 16.17 15.21
C GLY A 8 -9.14 16.66 16.63
N ARG A 9 -9.87 15.87 17.45
CA ARG A 9 -10.05 16.15 18.88
C ARG A 9 -8.81 15.80 19.71
N ALA A 10 -8.10 14.73 19.38
CA ALA A 10 -6.87 14.31 20.08
C ALA A 10 -5.64 15.21 19.76
N ALA A 11 -5.65 15.90 18.61
CA ALA A 11 -4.53 16.71 18.12
C ALA A 11 -4.47 18.17 18.63
N ARG A 12 -5.31 18.58 19.59
CA ARG A 12 -5.39 19.98 20.06
C ARG A 12 -4.34 20.41 21.09
N TYR A 13 -3.40 19.56 21.48
CA TYR A 13 -2.38 19.91 22.47
C TYR A 13 -0.99 20.00 21.82
N SER A 14 -0.60 21.25 21.52
CA SER A 14 0.76 21.78 21.31
C SER A 14 1.90 20.82 20.94
N GLY A 15 2.49 21.04 19.76
CA GLY A 15 3.93 20.85 19.53
C GLY A 15 4.33 19.61 18.74
N ILE A 16 4.68 19.84 17.46
CA ILE A 16 5.44 18.99 16.53
C ILE A 16 4.82 17.61 16.24
N TYR A 17 4.31 17.47 15.02
CA TYR A 17 3.75 16.24 14.46
C TYR A 17 4.87 15.31 13.95
N ALA A 18 5.26 14.31 14.73
CA ALA A 18 6.00 13.17 14.19
C ALA A 18 4.96 12.18 13.61
N ARG A 19 4.62 12.39 12.33
CA ARG A 19 3.76 11.48 11.58
C ARG A 19 4.59 10.28 11.15
N SER A 20 4.48 9.16 11.87
CA SER A 20 4.91 7.89 11.28
C SER A 20 3.96 7.58 10.14
N SER A 21 4.51 7.55 8.93
CA SER A 21 3.84 7.21 7.68
C SER A 21 2.89 6.03 7.86
N GLY A 22 1.73 6.06 7.18
CA GLY A 22 1.02 4.81 6.92
C GLY A 22 2.01 3.80 6.35
N GLU A 23 1.91 2.54 6.77
CA GLU A 23 2.92 1.48 6.60
C GLU A 23 4.00 1.41 7.71
N ALA A 24 3.63 1.70 8.97
CA ALA A 24 4.52 1.46 10.12
C ALA A 24 5.02 0.00 10.21
N ASP A 25 4.19 -0.96 9.80
CA ASP A 25 4.55 -2.38 9.62
C ASP A 25 5.77 -2.57 8.71
N LEU A 26 5.86 -1.77 7.65
CA LEU A 26 6.87 -1.91 6.60
C LEU A 26 8.24 -1.34 7.05
N LEU A 27 8.23 -0.29 7.87
CA LEU A 27 9.45 0.29 8.45
C LEU A 27 10.21 -0.73 9.31
N LEU A 28 9.50 -1.60 10.02
CA LEU A 28 10.13 -2.67 10.81
C LEU A 28 10.50 -3.89 9.97
N SER A 29 9.69 -4.26 8.99
CA SER A 29 10.00 -5.42 8.11
C SER A 29 11.26 -5.20 7.27
N TYR A 30 11.58 -3.94 6.92
CA TYR A 30 12.84 -3.57 6.27
C TYR A 30 14.06 -3.50 7.20
N GLY A 31 13.89 -3.75 8.50
CA GLY A 31 15.01 -3.84 9.45
C GLY A 31 15.50 -2.50 10.02
N HIS A 32 14.78 -1.39 9.82
CA HIS A 32 15.16 -0.05 10.31
C HIS A 32 14.97 0.16 11.82
N LYS A 33 14.95 -0.92 12.60
CA LYS A 33 14.73 -0.87 14.05
C LYS A 33 15.82 -0.09 14.78
N GLU A 34 17.06 -0.17 14.32
CA GLU A 34 18.18 0.54 14.94
C GLU A 34 18.17 2.04 14.60
N ASP A 35 17.87 2.38 13.34
CA ASP A 35 17.73 3.77 12.89
C ASP A 35 16.60 4.49 13.65
N LEU A 36 15.48 3.79 13.87
CA LEU A 36 14.36 4.30 14.65
C LEU A 36 14.72 4.54 16.12
N LYS A 37 15.53 3.66 16.73
CA LYS A 37 16.04 3.89 18.10
C LYS A 37 16.99 5.09 18.15
N ALA A 38 17.83 5.28 17.13
CA ALA A 38 18.71 6.43 17.03
C ALA A 38 17.93 7.74 16.85
N LEU A 39 16.87 7.73 16.05
CA LEU A 39 15.96 8.86 15.87
C LEU A 39 15.24 9.21 17.18
N ARG A 40 14.80 8.22 17.96
CA ARG A 40 14.16 8.46 19.26
C ARG A 40 15.04 9.31 20.19
N ALA A 41 16.37 9.13 20.17
CA ALA A 41 17.28 9.91 21.00
C ALA A 41 17.26 11.42 20.67
N HIS A 42 16.87 11.78 19.45
CA HIS A 42 16.82 13.15 18.96
C HIS A 42 15.41 13.76 19.02
N VAL A 43 14.37 12.95 19.22
CA VAL A 43 13.00 13.43 19.36
C VAL A 43 12.75 13.87 20.80
N SER A 44 12.41 15.15 20.97
CA SER A 44 12.12 15.71 22.30
C SER A 44 10.94 14.98 22.96
N ARG A 45 10.99 14.82 24.29
CA ARG A 45 9.90 14.20 25.07
C ARG A 45 8.59 14.99 25.04
N SER A 46 8.63 16.23 24.57
CA SER A 46 7.46 17.10 24.43
C SER A 46 6.70 16.90 23.11
N CYS A 47 7.18 16.02 22.21
CA CYS A 47 6.51 15.77 20.93
C CYS A 47 5.30 14.85 21.09
N GLN A 48 4.20 15.18 20.41
CA GLN A 48 3.07 14.27 20.25
C GLN A 48 3.42 13.21 19.19
N GLY A 49 3.48 11.95 19.60
CA GLY A 49 3.67 10.82 18.69
C GLY A 49 2.34 10.30 18.16
N LEU A 50 2.24 10.10 16.84
CA LEU A 50 1.13 9.41 16.20
C LEU A 50 1.68 8.25 15.35
N LEU A 51 1.24 7.03 15.66
CA LEU A 51 1.52 5.84 14.86
C LEU A 51 0.24 5.45 14.11
N MET A 52 0.32 5.37 12.79
CA MET A 52 -0.77 4.90 11.94
C MET A 52 -0.30 3.64 11.21
N SER A 53 -1.01 2.54 11.38
CA SER A 53 -0.75 1.30 10.65
C SER A 53 -2.03 0.76 10.04
N ALA A 54 -1.91 0.16 8.86
CA ALA A 54 -3.02 -0.49 8.17
C ALA A 54 -3.28 -1.89 8.73
N THR A 55 -2.25 -2.53 9.32
CA THR A 55 -2.38 -3.83 9.99
C THR A 55 -1.88 -3.76 11.42
N ILE A 56 -2.42 -4.62 12.28
CA ILE A 56 -1.90 -4.80 13.64
C ILE A 56 -1.01 -6.03 13.61
N SER A 57 0.30 -5.80 13.63
CA SER A 57 1.32 -6.84 13.76
C SER A 57 2.03 -6.71 15.11
N ALA A 58 2.67 -7.78 15.58
CA ALA A 58 3.48 -7.76 16.80
C ALA A 58 4.62 -6.72 16.73
N ASP A 59 5.05 -6.40 15.51
CA ASP A 59 6.05 -5.37 15.23
C ASP A 59 5.52 -3.96 15.52
N VAL A 60 4.27 -3.66 15.19
CA VAL A 60 3.62 -2.37 15.54
C VAL A 60 3.50 -2.21 17.05
N GLU A 61 3.28 -3.29 17.81
CA GLU A 61 3.29 -3.22 19.27
C GLU A 61 4.67 -2.86 19.83
N ILE A 62 5.74 -3.34 19.21
CA ILE A 62 7.12 -2.98 19.58
C ILE A 62 7.35 -1.48 19.30
N LEU A 63 6.86 -0.95 18.16
CA LEU A 63 6.94 0.48 17.86
C LEU A 63 6.13 1.32 18.84
N ASN A 64 4.92 0.90 19.21
CA ASN A 64 4.08 1.58 20.18
C ASN A 64 4.83 1.75 21.51
N LYS A 65 5.46 0.69 22.02
CA LYS A 65 6.26 0.74 23.27
C LYS A 65 7.53 1.58 23.15
N LEU A 66 8.08 1.71 21.94
CA LEU A 66 9.30 2.46 21.69
C LEU A 66 9.04 3.96 21.50
N PHE A 67 7.99 4.36 20.79
CA PHE A 67 7.79 5.77 20.43
C PHE A 67 6.68 6.47 21.20
N LEU A 68 5.67 5.75 21.68
CA LEU A 68 4.50 6.35 22.28
C LEU A 68 4.54 6.25 23.81
N HIS A 69 4.18 7.34 24.47
CA HIS A 69 4.04 7.39 25.92
C HIS A 69 2.55 7.36 26.27
N ASN A 70 2.08 6.22 26.81
CA ASN A 70 0.67 5.96 27.12
C ASN A 70 -0.29 6.17 25.92
N PRO A 71 -0.15 5.41 24.83
CA PRO A 71 -0.98 5.57 23.63
C PRO A 71 -2.43 5.14 23.86
N TYR A 72 -3.36 5.87 23.24
CA TYR A 72 -4.73 5.40 23.04
C TYR A 72 -4.77 4.62 21.72
N VAL A 73 -5.04 3.32 21.79
CA VAL A 73 -5.07 2.44 20.61
C VAL A 73 -6.49 2.43 20.03
N LEU A 74 -6.63 2.95 18.82
CA LEU A 74 -7.87 2.91 18.04
C LEU A 74 -7.76 1.78 17.02
N THR A 75 -8.39 0.64 17.32
CA THR A 75 -8.53 -0.46 16.38
C THR A 75 -9.90 -0.40 15.74
N LEU A 76 -9.95 -0.18 14.43
CA LEU A 76 -11.16 -0.39 13.65
C LEU A 76 -11.22 -1.88 13.31
N SER A 77 -11.89 -2.66 14.15
CA SER A 77 -12.12 -4.07 13.85
C SER A 77 -13.04 -4.18 12.64
N GLU A 78 -12.54 -4.69 11.53
CA GLU A 78 -13.42 -5.21 10.48
C GLU A 78 -14.17 -6.41 11.07
N VAL A 79 -15.50 -6.39 10.97
CA VAL A 79 -16.34 -7.50 11.42
C VAL A 79 -16.05 -8.69 10.51
N GLY A 80 -15.18 -9.60 10.97
CA GLY A 80 -14.80 -10.78 10.22
C GLY A 80 -13.54 -11.41 10.78
N ASP A 81 -13.67 -12.17 11.86
CA ASP A 81 -12.67 -13.15 12.29
C ASP A 81 -12.56 -14.24 11.21
N ALA A 82 -11.87 -13.94 10.12
CA ALA A 82 -11.40 -14.94 9.20
C ALA A 82 -9.88 -15.01 9.37
N LEU A 83 -9.43 -16.08 10.02
CA LEU A 83 -8.09 -16.64 9.84
C LEU A 83 -7.99 -17.14 8.39
N ASP A 84 -8.16 -16.23 7.43
CA ASP A 84 -8.09 -16.53 6.02
C ASP A 84 -6.61 -16.68 5.69
N ASP A 85 -6.25 -17.87 5.22
CA ASP A 85 -5.04 -18.09 4.45
C ASP A 85 -4.84 -16.87 3.52
N ILE A 86 -3.64 -16.28 3.52
CA ILE A 86 -3.29 -15.04 2.77
C ILE A 86 -3.76 -15.08 1.30
N ILE A 87 -3.96 -16.29 0.79
CA ILE A 87 -4.56 -16.57 -0.51
C ILE A 87 -5.85 -17.38 -0.26
N PRO A 88 -7.03 -16.84 -0.60
CA PRO A 88 -8.26 -17.61 -0.48
C PRO A 88 -8.22 -18.83 -1.41
N LYS A 89 -8.73 -19.97 -0.93
CA LYS A 89 -8.63 -21.30 -1.59
C LYS A 89 -9.25 -21.36 -3.00
N ASN A 90 -10.02 -20.35 -3.38
CA ASN A 90 -10.64 -20.21 -4.70
C ASN A 90 -9.74 -19.53 -5.75
N VAL A 91 -8.53 -19.09 -5.38
CA VAL A 91 -7.60 -18.43 -6.29
C VAL A 91 -6.63 -19.43 -6.90
N GLN A 92 -6.66 -19.55 -8.23
CA GLN A 92 -5.67 -20.32 -8.98
C GLN A 92 -4.49 -19.43 -9.36
N GLN A 93 -3.26 -19.93 -9.19
CA GLN A 93 -2.04 -19.21 -9.52
C GLN A 93 -1.26 -19.96 -10.60
N PHE A 94 -0.75 -19.21 -11.57
CA PHE A 94 0.02 -19.73 -12.69
C PHE A 94 1.29 -18.91 -12.86
N TRP A 95 2.32 -19.52 -13.45
CA TRP A 95 3.58 -18.85 -13.75
C TRP A 95 4.05 -19.22 -15.16
N ILE A 96 4.69 -18.27 -15.82
CA ILE A 96 5.27 -18.44 -17.16
C ILE A 96 6.72 -17.96 -17.09
N SER A 97 7.66 -18.86 -17.34
CA SER A 97 9.07 -18.49 -17.52
C SER A 97 9.26 -17.82 -18.87
N CYS A 98 9.77 -16.60 -18.89
CA CYS A 98 10.08 -15.90 -20.12
C CYS A 98 11.20 -14.88 -19.91
N VAL A 99 11.93 -14.58 -20.99
CA VAL A 99 12.94 -13.52 -21.01
C VAL A 99 12.22 -12.15 -20.96
N ALA A 100 12.85 -11.15 -20.33
CA ALA A 100 12.24 -9.83 -20.13
C ALA A 100 11.71 -9.17 -21.41
N ARG A 101 12.35 -9.42 -22.57
CA ARG A 101 11.96 -8.87 -23.87
C ARG A 101 10.63 -9.46 -24.38
N ASP A 102 10.36 -10.71 -24.03
CA ASP A 102 9.20 -11.44 -24.57
C ASP A 102 7.95 -11.25 -23.70
N LYS A 103 8.09 -10.70 -22.48
CA LYS A 103 6.98 -10.48 -21.54
C LYS A 103 5.80 -9.75 -22.19
N LEU A 104 6.07 -8.71 -22.98
CA LEU A 104 5.02 -7.94 -23.66
C LEU A 104 4.24 -8.79 -24.67
N VAL A 105 4.93 -9.66 -25.41
CA VAL A 105 4.31 -10.56 -26.39
C VAL A 105 3.47 -11.62 -25.69
N HIS A 106 3.96 -12.18 -24.58
CA HIS A 106 3.20 -13.14 -23.78
C HIS A 106 1.93 -12.52 -23.21
N ILE A 107 2.02 -11.31 -22.64
CA ILE A 107 0.84 -10.60 -22.13
C ILE A 107 -0.14 -10.32 -23.27
N LEU A 108 0.34 -9.88 -24.43
CA LEU A 108 -0.49 -9.66 -25.61
C LEU A 108 -1.21 -10.94 -26.05
N ALA A 109 -0.49 -12.07 -26.10
CA ALA A 109 -1.06 -13.37 -26.45
C ALA A 109 -2.15 -13.79 -25.45
N LEU A 110 -1.90 -13.63 -24.14
CA LEU A 110 -2.90 -13.93 -23.10
C LEU A 110 -4.19 -13.12 -23.27
N LEU A 111 -4.08 -11.85 -23.68
CA LEU A 111 -5.22 -10.95 -23.88
C LEU A 111 -5.92 -11.19 -25.23
N LYS A 112 -5.17 -11.32 -26.33
CA LYS A 112 -5.70 -11.46 -27.70
C LYS A 112 -6.24 -12.85 -28.01
N LEU A 113 -5.70 -13.90 -27.39
CA LEU A 113 -6.21 -15.25 -27.49
C LEU A 113 -7.34 -15.53 -26.49
N GLU A 114 -7.78 -14.50 -25.75
CA GLU A 114 -8.87 -14.57 -24.77
C GLU A 114 -8.65 -15.65 -23.68
N LEU A 115 -7.39 -15.95 -23.37
CA LEU A 115 -7.01 -16.87 -22.29
C LEU A 115 -7.32 -16.27 -20.92
N VAL A 116 -7.23 -14.93 -20.81
CA VAL A 116 -7.71 -14.17 -19.66
C VAL A 116 -8.94 -13.38 -20.09
N GLN A 117 -10.08 -13.75 -19.54
CA GLN A 117 -11.36 -13.14 -19.87
C GLN A 117 -11.70 -12.02 -18.87
N LYS A 118 -12.46 -11.01 -19.34
CA LYS A 118 -12.99 -9.88 -18.53
C LYS A 118 -11.93 -8.84 -18.15
N LYS A 119 -12.02 -8.29 -16.93
CA LYS A 119 -11.17 -7.21 -16.43
C LYS A 119 -9.83 -7.78 -15.97
N VAL A 120 -8.74 -7.17 -16.42
CA VAL A 120 -7.37 -7.59 -16.10
C VAL A 120 -6.65 -6.45 -15.41
N LEU A 121 -6.04 -6.74 -14.26
CA LEU A 121 -5.17 -5.82 -13.54
C LEU A 121 -3.71 -6.27 -13.72
N ILE A 122 -2.86 -5.37 -14.22
CA ILE A 122 -1.44 -5.66 -14.50
C ILE A 122 -0.58 -4.75 -13.64
N PHE A 123 0.27 -5.37 -12.81
CA PHE A 123 1.24 -4.66 -11.98
C PHE A 123 2.56 -4.50 -12.73
N THR A 124 3.12 -3.29 -12.69
CA THR A 124 4.43 -2.98 -13.26
C THR A 124 5.30 -2.34 -12.20
N ASN A 125 6.62 -2.51 -12.31
CA ASN A 125 7.55 -2.04 -11.30
C ASN A 125 7.80 -0.53 -11.35
N THR A 126 7.63 0.09 -12.52
CA THR A 126 7.91 1.53 -12.71
C THR A 126 6.80 2.21 -13.49
N ILE A 127 6.63 3.51 -13.23
CA ILE A 127 5.65 4.34 -13.92
C ILE A 127 5.95 4.37 -15.43
N ASP A 128 7.22 4.49 -15.84
CA ASP A 128 7.59 4.46 -17.26
C ASP A 128 7.18 3.17 -17.97
N MET A 129 7.35 2.02 -17.30
CA MET A 129 6.95 0.73 -17.86
C MET A 129 5.43 0.65 -18.02
N SER A 130 4.68 1.24 -17.09
CA SER A 130 3.22 1.30 -17.16
C SER A 130 2.71 2.09 -18.37
N TYR A 131 3.33 3.25 -18.66
CA TYR A 131 3.02 4.03 -19.86
C TYR A 131 3.45 3.33 -21.15
N ARG A 132 4.64 2.71 -21.18
CA ARG A 132 5.09 1.91 -22.34
C ARG A 132 4.13 0.76 -22.64
N LEU A 133 3.68 0.05 -21.61
CA LEU A 133 2.72 -1.03 -21.73
C LEU A 133 1.38 -0.54 -22.29
N ARG A 134 0.89 0.61 -21.81
CA ARG A 134 -0.33 1.24 -22.34
C ARG A 134 -0.20 1.58 -23.81
N LEU A 135 0.87 2.25 -24.22
CA LEU A 135 1.10 2.62 -25.64
C LEU A 135 1.18 1.37 -26.52
N PHE A 136 1.85 0.31 -26.03
CA PHE A 136 1.90 -0.97 -26.70
C PHE A 136 0.49 -1.57 -26.89
N PHE A 137 -0.35 -1.57 -25.85
CA PHE A 137 -1.74 -2.04 -25.97
C PHE A 137 -2.61 -1.21 -26.92
N GLU A 138 -2.45 0.11 -26.92
CA GLU A 138 -3.17 1.00 -27.84
C GLU A 138 -2.84 0.68 -29.30
N GLN A 139 -1.59 0.33 -29.62
CA GLN A 139 -1.19 -0.11 -30.98
C GLN A 139 -1.91 -1.39 -31.44
N PHE A 140 -2.24 -2.29 -30.52
CA PHE A 140 -3.01 -3.50 -30.81
C PHE A 140 -4.52 -3.32 -30.61
N GLY A 141 -5.01 -2.09 -30.40
CA GLY A 141 -6.43 -1.79 -30.21
C GLY A 141 -7.00 -2.30 -28.89
N ILE A 142 -6.17 -2.54 -27.88
CA ILE A 142 -6.60 -2.96 -26.54
C ILE A 142 -6.79 -1.70 -25.68
N LYS A 143 -8.02 -1.47 -25.20
CA LYS A 143 -8.32 -0.38 -24.28
C LYS A 143 -7.71 -0.70 -22.91
N SER A 144 -6.90 0.21 -22.39
CA SER A 144 -6.31 0.09 -21.05
C SER A 144 -6.37 1.43 -20.32
N ALA A 145 -6.49 1.36 -19.00
CA ALA A 145 -6.41 2.51 -18.11
C ALA A 145 -5.15 2.41 -17.25
N LEU A 146 -4.59 3.56 -16.88
CA LEU A 146 -3.38 3.63 -16.07
C LEU A 146 -3.72 4.20 -14.70
N LEU A 147 -3.30 3.52 -13.63
CA LEU A 147 -3.42 4.02 -12.26
C LEU A 147 -2.00 4.13 -11.68
N ASN A 148 -1.56 5.35 -11.37
CA ASN A 148 -0.25 5.62 -10.76
C ASN A 148 -0.37 6.71 -9.69
N ALA A 149 0.68 6.87 -8.87
CA ALA A 149 0.71 7.82 -7.76
C ALA A 149 0.81 9.30 -8.21
N GLU A 150 1.31 9.55 -9.42
CA GLU A 150 1.47 10.91 -9.97
C GLU A 150 0.15 11.51 -10.47
N LEU A 151 -0.89 10.68 -10.65
CA LEU A 151 -2.20 11.15 -11.08
C LEU A 151 -2.94 11.89 -9.95
N PRO A 152 -3.57 13.05 -10.26
CA PRO A 152 -4.45 13.74 -9.33
C PRO A 152 -5.53 12.80 -8.77
N GLN A 153 -5.91 13.01 -7.51
CA GLN A 153 -6.86 12.13 -6.80
C GLN A 153 -8.18 11.94 -7.57
N ASN A 154 -8.71 13.01 -8.17
CA ASN A 154 -9.95 12.94 -8.96
C ASN A 154 -9.82 12.04 -10.20
N SER A 155 -8.65 12.06 -10.85
CA SER A 155 -8.38 11.18 -12.00
C SER A 155 -8.29 9.72 -11.56
N ARG A 156 -7.71 9.44 -10.39
CA ARG A 156 -7.64 8.08 -9.84
C ARG A 156 -9.02 7.53 -9.50
N LEU A 157 -9.91 8.35 -8.94
CA LEU A 157 -11.28 7.95 -8.65
C LEU A 157 -12.07 7.61 -9.93
N HIS A 158 -11.98 8.46 -10.95
CA HIS A 158 -12.65 8.22 -12.23
C HIS A 158 -12.15 6.97 -12.97
N ILE A 159 -10.93 6.49 -12.71
CA ILE A 159 -10.40 5.26 -13.32
C ILE A 159 -10.96 4.00 -12.64
N LEU A 160 -11.39 4.13 -11.38
CA LEU A 160 -11.94 3.03 -10.57
C LEU A 160 -13.46 2.90 -10.72
N GLU A 161 -14.16 3.97 -11.10
CA GLU A 161 -15.59 4.00 -11.45
C GLU A 161 -15.88 3.38 -12.83
#